data_AF-A0A849PN57-F1
#
_entry.id   AF-A0A849PN57-F1
#
_cell.length_a   1.000
_cell.length_b   1.000
_cell.length_c   1.000
_cell.angle_alpha   90.00
_cell.angle_beta   90.00
_cell.angle_gamma   90.00
#
_symmetry.space_group_name_H-M   'P 1'
#
loop_
_entity.id
_entity.type
_entity.pdbx_description
1 polymer ?
#
loop_
_entity_poly.entity_id
_entity_poly.type
_entity_poly.pdbx_seq_one_letter_code
_entity_poly.pdbx_strand_id
1 'polypeptide(L)'
;IYGQNRFAYYYAVNVALLSAYFGTKLIGFTGFNYKEKVRKIEDIPQFLKKNIGYIVLAILLVAVLVYPLGPATTTLNQAKYSGGPGAQWYNSLEWMRYNTPDPAPDPAVFSYYGPYVRPPPGEPYPYPDTAYGVMSWWDYGFWIETIGHRIPNANPFQGGIGGGEEQRPGASTFFTAESEEEANEIADTLGVKYVVSDVEMATGKFHAIAEWDCDTGGYGEWLLIGGRNEWVPTMRYFNSMEGRLHIFDGVSLSHYRLVHESTAGGSSERGYKWVYNLQPTLYPDLFENRHQDMPSEIAESDTGYVKIFEYVPGAKITGTTLPNSTATLSIPILTNQGRTFEYVQTATASPDGTFTLIAPYSTDEPPEGARFEYTMPSDMYTVTTAMGSYPVSVSEADVLAGNVITVQ
;
A
#
# COMPACT_ATOMS: atom_id res chain seq x y z
N ILE A 1 16.09 13.63 -24.14
CA ILE A 1 16.35 13.89 -22.70
C ILE A 1 17.60 13.10 -22.36
N TYR A 2 18.69 13.75 -21.98
CA TYR A 2 19.93 13.05 -21.61
C TYR A 2 19.96 12.92 -20.08
N GLY A 3 20.19 11.71 -19.56
CA GLY A 3 20.37 11.46 -18.13
C GLY A 3 19.08 11.14 -17.35
N GLN A 4 18.32 12.17 -16.93
CA GLN A 4 17.27 12.00 -15.91
C GLN A 4 15.90 12.55 -16.32
N ASN A 5 14.88 11.68 -16.29
CA ASN A 5 13.49 12.03 -16.67
C ASN A 5 12.85 13.09 -15.76
N ARG A 6 13.24 13.16 -14.48
CA ARG A 6 12.68 14.11 -13.49
C ARG A 6 12.83 15.59 -13.89
N PHE A 7 13.76 15.93 -14.79
CA PHE A 7 14.02 17.30 -15.25
C PHE A 7 13.41 17.62 -16.62
N ALA A 8 12.57 16.73 -17.17
CA ALA A 8 11.97 16.92 -18.49
C ALA A 8 11.23 18.27 -18.63
N TYR A 9 10.61 18.76 -17.55
CA TYR A 9 9.87 20.03 -17.55
C TYR A 9 10.73 21.25 -17.86
N TYR A 10 12.03 21.27 -17.52
CA TYR A 10 12.94 22.35 -17.90
C TYR A 10 13.15 22.44 -19.41
N TYR A 11 13.06 21.29 -20.10
CA TYR A 11 13.27 21.25 -21.54
C TYR A 11 12.05 21.75 -22.33
N ALA A 12 10.86 21.73 -21.73
CA ALA A 12 9.61 22.12 -22.39
C ALA A 12 9.66 23.54 -22.96
N VAL A 13 10.17 24.51 -22.19
CA VAL A 13 10.28 25.92 -22.64
C VAL A 13 11.26 26.06 -23.81
N ASN A 14 12.39 25.37 -23.74
CA ASN A 14 13.40 25.39 -24.82
C ASN A 14 12.84 24.80 -26.11
N VAL A 15 12.13 23.67 -26.03
CA VAL A 15 11.47 23.05 -27.19
C VAL A 15 10.42 23.98 -27.79
N ALA A 16 9.60 24.63 -26.97
CA ALA A 16 8.58 25.55 -27.44
C ALA A 16 9.19 26.75 -28.18
N LEU A 17 10.20 27.40 -27.59
CA LEU A 17 10.88 28.55 -28.17
C LEU A 17 11.64 28.20 -29.46
N LEU A 18 12.39 27.09 -29.45
CA LEU A 18 13.16 26.66 -30.62
C LEU A 18 12.26 26.18 -31.76
N SER A 19 11.13 25.52 -31.47
CA SER A 19 10.14 25.14 -32.48
C SER A 19 9.48 26.37 -33.11
N ALA A 20 9.12 27.38 -32.30
CA ALA A 20 8.57 28.64 -32.80
C ALA A 20 9.61 29.41 -33.64
N TYR A 21 10.85 29.48 -33.17
CA TYR A 21 11.96 30.09 -33.91
C TYR A 21 12.21 29.38 -35.24
N PHE A 22 12.25 28.04 -35.24
CA PHE A 22 12.40 27.22 -36.43
C PHE A 22 11.29 27.48 -37.44
N GLY A 23 10.02 27.40 -37.01
CA GLY A 23 8.87 27.66 -37.88
C GLY A 23 8.90 29.07 -38.48
N THR A 24 9.24 30.08 -37.66
CA THR A 24 9.39 31.45 -38.12
C THR A 24 10.53 31.59 -39.13
N LYS A 25 11.71 31.02 -38.86
CA LYS A 25 12.84 31.10 -39.80
C LYS A 25 12.56 30.38 -41.10
N LEU A 26 11.86 29.25 -41.07
CA LEU A 26 11.50 28.50 -42.27
C LEU A 26 10.56 29.30 -43.19
N ILE A 27 9.50 29.89 -42.63
CA ILE A 27 8.58 30.76 -43.39
C ILE A 27 9.37 31.96 -43.98
N GLY A 28 10.30 32.52 -43.21
CA GLY A 28 11.09 33.67 -43.65
C GLY A 28 12.03 33.34 -44.79
N PHE A 29 12.65 32.16 -44.75
CA PHE A 29 13.51 31.66 -45.80
C PHE A 29 12.75 31.48 -47.14
N THR A 30 11.47 31.18 -47.09
CA THR A 30 10.62 31.09 -48.30
C THR A 30 10.24 32.46 -48.92
N GLY A 31 10.71 33.58 -48.34
CA GLY A 31 10.55 34.92 -48.90
C GLY A 31 9.38 35.72 -48.34
N PHE A 32 8.70 35.25 -47.29
CA PHE A 32 7.60 35.98 -46.67
C PHE A 32 8.07 37.30 -46.02
N ASN A 33 7.40 38.42 -46.35
CA ASN A 33 7.74 39.72 -45.83
C ASN A 33 6.99 40.05 -44.52
N TYR A 34 7.63 39.78 -43.38
CA TYR A 34 7.08 40.08 -42.05
C TYR A 34 6.77 41.57 -41.78
N LYS A 35 7.28 42.48 -42.60
CA LYS A 35 7.06 43.94 -42.42
C LYS A 35 5.83 44.44 -43.16
N GLU A 36 5.22 43.62 -44.03
CA GLU A 36 3.97 43.96 -44.71
C GLU A 36 2.84 44.02 -43.68
N LYS A 37 2.27 45.22 -43.48
CA LYS A 37 1.18 45.44 -42.53
C LYS A 37 -0.12 45.64 -43.29
N VAL A 38 -1.15 44.86 -42.93
CA VAL A 38 -2.53 45.13 -43.36
C VAL A 38 -3.08 46.24 -42.47
N ARG A 39 -3.36 47.41 -43.06
CA ARG A 39 -3.80 48.62 -42.31
C ARG A 39 -5.31 48.82 -42.32
N LYS A 40 -6.02 48.27 -43.31
CA LYS A 40 -7.48 48.33 -43.44
C LYS A 40 -8.05 46.92 -43.60
N ILE A 41 -9.26 46.70 -43.10
CA ILE A 41 -9.97 45.42 -43.21
C ILE A 41 -10.22 45.05 -44.68
N GLU A 42 -10.47 46.04 -45.53
CA GLU A 42 -10.72 45.88 -46.97
C GLU A 42 -9.53 45.26 -47.73
N ASP A 43 -8.30 45.40 -47.22
CA ASP A 43 -7.08 44.89 -47.86
C ASP A 43 -6.80 43.42 -47.51
N ILE A 44 -7.52 42.85 -46.53
CA ILE A 44 -7.33 41.47 -46.06
C ILE A 44 -7.48 40.45 -47.20
N PRO A 45 -8.53 40.49 -48.06
CA PRO A 45 -8.70 39.49 -49.11
C PRO A 45 -7.54 39.47 -50.12
N GLN A 46 -7.01 40.64 -50.46
CA GLN A 46 -5.89 40.76 -51.38
C GLN A 46 -4.59 40.26 -50.73
N PHE A 47 -4.37 40.56 -49.45
CA PHE A 47 -3.24 40.05 -48.68
C PHE A 47 -3.28 38.52 -48.57
N LEU A 48 -4.45 37.93 -48.28
CA LEU A 48 -4.62 36.48 -48.20
C LEU A 48 -4.34 35.79 -49.54
N LYS A 49 -4.88 36.32 -50.65
CA LYS A 49 -4.62 35.78 -52.01
C LYS A 49 -3.13 35.83 -52.36
N LYS A 50 -2.48 36.96 -52.08
CA LYS A 50 -1.04 37.17 -52.35
C LYS A 50 -0.16 36.21 -51.55
N ASN A 51 -0.53 35.92 -50.29
CA ASN A 51 0.30 35.16 -49.36
C ASN A 51 -0.20 33.73 -49.09
N ILE A 52 -1.12 33.20 -49.91
CA ILE A 52 -1.81 31.94 -49.64
C ILE A 52 -0.86 30.76 -49.41
N GLY A 53 0.24 30.67 -50.16
CA GLY A 53 1.25 29.60 -49.98
C GLY A 53 1.95 29.65 -48.62
N TYR A 54 2.29 30.84 -48.12
CA TYR A 54 2.90 31.04 -46.81
C TYR A 54 1.94 30.72 -45.67
N ILE A 55 0.67 31.07 -45.84
CA ILE A 55 -0.39 30.77 -44.88
C ILE A 55 -0.60 29.26 -44.78
N VAL A 56 -0.65 28.56 -45.92
CA VAL A 56 -0.74 27.09 -45.95
C VAL A 56 0.49 26.46 -45.28
N LEU A 57 1.69 26.95 -45.56
CA LEU A 57 2.92 26.47 -44.91
C LEU A 57 2.88 26.70 -43.38
N ALA A 58 2.43 27.87 -42.93
CA ALA A 58 2.28 28.16 -41.51
C ALA A 58 1.27 27.22 -40.83
N ILE A 59 0.13 26.95 -41.49
CA ILE A 59 -0.87 25.99 -41.01
C ILE A 59 -0.27 24.57 -40.93
N LEU A 60 0.50 24.15 -41.94
CA LEU A 60 1.18 22.83 -41.91
C LEU A 60 2.22 22.74 -40.80
N LEU A 61 2.99 23.81 -40.56
CA LEU A 61 3.95 23.84 -39.46
C LEU A 61 3.25 23.79 -38.10
N VAL A 62 2.13 24.50 -37.92
CA VAL A 62 1.30 24.36 -36.71
C VAL A 62 0.73 22.94 -36.62
N ALA A 63 0.28 22.36 -37.73
CA ALA A 63 -0.26 21.00 -37.78
C ALA A 63 0.73 19.96 -37.26
N VAL A 64 1.99 20.05 -37.72
CA VAL A 64 3.06 19.11 -37.42
C VAL A 64 3.76 19.39 -36.08
N LEU A 65 4.06 20.65 -35.77
CA LEU A 65 4.83 21.02 -34.58
C LEU A 65 3.94 21.20 -33.33
N VAL A 66 2.63 21.37 -33.49
CA VAL A 66 1.71 21.68 -32.40
C VAL A 66 0.53 20.72 -32.39
N TYR A 67 -0.41 20.85 -33.34
CA TYR A 67 -1.68 20.12 -33.35
C TYR A 67 -2.28 20.06 -34.76
N PRO A 68 -2.76 18.91 -35.27
CA PRO A 68 -3.07 17.67 -34.53
C PRO A 68 -1.97 16.60 -34.55
N LEU A 69 -0.93 16.77 -35.37
CA LEU A 69 0.14 15.77 -35.51
C LEU A 69 1.27 15.97 -34.50
N GLY A 70 1.31 17.14 -33.85
CA GLY A 70 2.30 17.49 -32.84
C GLY A 70 1.97 17.02 -31.42
N PRO A 71 2.81 17.42 -30.43
CA PRO A 71 2.73 16.95 -29.04
C PRO A 71 1.50 17.47 -28.27
N ALA A 72 0.76 18.45 -28.81
CA ALA A 72 -0.45 18.93 -28.13
C ALA A 72 -1.51 17.83 -28.05
N THR A 73 -1.58 16.89 -29.00
CA THR A 73 -2.57 15.81 -28.98
C THR A 73 -2.37 14.86 -27.80
N THR A 74 -1.13 14.45 -27.53
CA THR A 74 -0.82 13.63 -26.34
C THR A 74 -0.99 14.43 -25.05
N THR A 75 -0.55 15.69 -25.04
CA THR A 75 -0.69 16.58 -23.88
C THR A 75 -2.16 16.82 -23.50
N LEU A 76 -3.02 17.11 -24.48
CA LEU A 76 -4.46 17.31 -24.27
C LEU A 76 -5.15 16.03 -23.80
N ASN A 77 -4.66 14.85 -24.22
CA ASN A 77 -5.18 13.59 -23.70
C ASN A 77 -4.74 13.34 -22.25
N GLN A 78 -3.52 13.71 -21.87
CA GLN A 78 -3.04 13.60 -20.49
C GLN A 78 -3.74 14.60 -19.56
N ALA A 79 -3.95 15.83 -20.02
CA ALA A 79 -4.57 16.91 -19.24
C ALA A 79 -6.05 16.67 -18.87
N LYS A 80 -6.67 15.61 -19.41
CA LYS A 80 -8.04 15.19 -19.04
C LYS A 80 -8.12 14.54 -17.66
N TYR A 81 -6.98 14.09 -17.13
CA TYR A 81 -6.91 13.32 -15.89
C TYR A 81 -6.05 14.07 -14.88
N SER A 82 -6.54 14.13 -13.64
CA SER A 82 -5.75 14.53 -12.48
C SER A 82 -5.25 13.28 -11.76
N GLY A 83 -4.03 13.34 -11.23
CA GLY A 83 -3.56 12.34 -10.26
C GLY A 83 -4.15 12.58 -8.87
N GLY A 84 -3.55 11.95 -7.86
CA GLY A 84 -4.00 12.00 -6.47
C GLY A 84 -4.51 10.64 -5.98
N PRO A 85 -4.87 10.54 -4.69
CA PRO A 85 -5.41 9.30 -4.14
C PRO A 85 -6.75 8.97 -4.79
N GLY A 86 -6.93 7.69 -5.14
CA GLY A 86 -8.25 7.17 -5.49
C GLY A 86 -9.21 7.20 -4.29
N ALA A 87 -10.50 6.97 -4.54
CA ALA A 87 -11.52 6.98 -3.49
C ALA A 87 -11.22 5.97 -2.37
N GLN A 88 -10.64 4.81 -2.71
CA GLN A 88 -10.27 3.77 -1.76
C GLN A 88 -9.25 4.27 -0.73
N TRP A 89 -8.19 4.95 -1.20
CA TRP A 89 -7.18 5.57 -0.34
C TRP A 89 -7.75 6.75 0.45
N TYR A 90 -8.46 7.67 -0.22
CA TYR A 90 -9.02 8.84 0.45
C TYR A 90 -9.98 8.45 1.59
N ASN A 91 -10.95 7.58 1.32
CA ASN A 91 -11.96 7.18 2.31
C ASN A 91 -11.34 6.37 3.46
N SER A 92 -10.32 5.55 3.20
CA SER A 92 -9.65 4.77 4.25
C SER A 92 -8.82 5.66 5.17
N LEU A 93 -8.18 6.70 4.63
CA LEU A 93 -7.45 7.66 5.44
C LEU A 93 -8.37 8.62 6.19
N GLU A 94 -9.52 8.99 5.60
CA GLU A 94 -10.56 9.71 6.32
C GLU A 94 -11.11 8.87 7.48
N TRP A 95 -11.38 7.58 7.26
CA TRP A 95 -11.73 6.65 8.32
C TRP A 95 -10.66 6.61 9.42
N MET A 96 -9.38 6.46 9.05
CA MET A 96 -8.26 6.44 10.00
C MET A 96 -8.24 7.69 10.86
N ARG A 97 -8.42 8.87 10.26
CA ARG A 97 -8.42 10.15 10.97
C ARG A 97 -9.42 10.20 12.12
N TYR A 98 -10.62 9.64 11.92
CA TYR A 98 -11.73 9.76 12.86
C TYR A 98 -11.95 8.52 13.74
N ASN A 99 -11.36 7.38 13.41
CA ASN A 99 -11.61 6.10 14.10
C ASN A 99 -10.36 5.49 14.75
N THR A 100 -9.22 6.18 14.72
CA THR A 100 -8.02 5.80 15.49
C THR A 100 -7.72 6.85 16.57
N PRO A 101 -7.12 6.49 17.72
CA PRO A 101 -6.75 7.46 18.75
C PRO A 101 -5.86 8.56 18.18
N ASP A 102 -6.04 9.81 18.62
CA ASP A 102 -5.13 10.88 18.21
C ASP A 102 -3.72 10.59 18.77
N PRO A 103 -2.64 10.59 17.97
CA PRO A 103 -1.28 10.39 18.47
C PRO A 103 -0.86 11.46 19.47
N ALA A 104 -1.54 12.61 19.51
CA ALA A 104 -1.33 13.64 20.52
C ALA A 104 -2.66 14.35 20.87
N PRO A 105 -3.42 13.80 21.84
CA PRO A 105 -4.72 14.37 22.22
C PRO A 105 -4.64 15.80 22.78
N ASP A 106 -3.48 16.17 23.36
CA ASP A 106 -3.23 17.53 23.83
C ASP A 106 -2.52 18.37 22.75
N PRO A 107 -3.23 19.29 22.08
CA PRO A 107 -2.65 20.14 21.04
C PRO A 107 -1.59 21.12 21.56
N ALA A 108 -1.49 21.31 22.88
CA ALA A 108 -0.40 22.10 23.48
C ALA A 108 0.93 21.32 23.51
N VAL A 109 0.90 20.00 23.44
CA VAL A 109 2.08 19.12 23.46
C VAL A 109 2.56 18.82 22.04
N PHE A 110 1.66 18.39 21.17
CA PHE A 110 1.96 18.12 19.76
C PHE A 110 0.69 18.33 18.95
N SER A 111 0.78 19.12 17.86
CA SER A 111 -0.37 19.48 17.05
C SER A 111 0.04 19.58 15.61
N TYR A 112 -0.79 19.05 14.70
CA TYR A 112 -0.58 19.11 13.25
C TYR A 112 -0.19 20.52 12.73
N TYR A 113 -0.78 21.58 13.30
CA TYR A 113 -0.51 22.98 12.92
C TYR A 113 0.47 23.70 13.86
N GLY A 114 1.08 22.98 14.80
CA GLY A 114 1.93 23.53 15.84
C GLY A 114 3.24 24.11 15.28
N PRO A 115 3.82 25.11 15.94
CA PRO A 115 5.19 25.52 15.65
C PRO A 115 6.15 24.42 16.11
N TYR A 116 6.96 23.89 15.19
CA TYR A 116 7.96 22.87 15.52
C TYR A 116 9.36 23.46 15.58
N VAL A 117 10.12 23.08 16.60
CA VAL A 117 11.55 23.39 16.70
C VAL A 117 12.33 22.19 16.18
N ARG A 118 13.20 22.43 15.20
CA ARG A 118 14.08 21.38 14.67
C ARG A 118 15.02 20.91 15.79
N PRO A 119 15.12 19.60 16.05
CA PRO A 119 16.08 19.06 17.02
C PRO A 119 17.53 19.23 16.52
N PRO A 120 18.53 19.12 17.41
CA PRO A 120 19.93 19.10 17.00
C PRO A 120 20.19 18.06 15.89
N PRO A 121 21.17 18.32 14.98
CA PRO A 121 21.48 17.36 13.92
C PRO A 121 21.81 15.98 14.46
N GLY A 122 21.09 14.96 13.99
CA GLY A 122 21.30 13.56 14.39
C GLY A 122 20.44 13.09 15.57
N GLU A 123 19.70 13.99 16.22
CA GLU A 123 18.77 13.62 17.29
C GLU A 123 17.35 13.40 16.74
N PRO A 124 16.61 12.39 17.26
CA PRO A 124 15.21 12.20 16.89
C PRO A 124 14.37 13.37 17.41
N TYR A 125 13.22 13.58 16.76
CA TYR A 125 12.25 14.54 17.27
C TYR A 125 11.64 14.02 18.59
N PRO A 126 11.53 14.85 19.64
CA PRO A 126 10.97 14.44 20.92
C PRO A 126 9.44 14.41 20.86
N TYR A 127 8.89 13.35 20.27
CA TYR A 127 7.45 13.11 20.25
C TYR A 127 6.93 12.81 21.66
N PRO A 128 5.64 13.10 21.96
CA PRO A 128 5.04 12.67 23.21
C PRO A 128 4.94 11.15 23.31
N ASP A 129 4.86 10.61 24.53
CA ASP A 129 4.74 9.15 24.77
C ASP A 129 3.48 8.52 24.16
N THR A 130 2.46 9.34 23.85
CA THR A 130 1.24 8.90 23.17
C THR A 130 1.40 8.77 21.66
N ALA A 131 2.48 9.31 21.08
CA ALA A 131 2.68 9.32 19.66
C ALA A 131 2.97 7.90 19.14
N TYR A 132 2.45 7.63 17.96
CA TYR A 132 2.68 6.39 17.26
C TYR A 132 2.83 6.63 15.75
N GLY A 133 3.49 5.69 15.09
CA GLY A 133 3.70 5.65 13.65
C GLY A 133 2.63 4.84 12.91
N VAL A 134 2.40 5.24 11.65
CA VAL A 134 1.64 4.49 10.67
C VAL A 134 2.60 3.95 9.61
N MET A 135 2.78 2.64 9.59
CA MET A 135 3.65 1.95 8.64
C MET A 135 2.93 1.77 7.31
N SER A 136 3.56 2.18 6.22
CA SER A 136 3.10 1.97 4.84
C SER A 136 4.26 2.20 3.88
N TRP A 137 4.06 1.94 2.60
CA TRP A 137 5.06 2.26 1.60
C TRP A 137 5.27 3.78 1.48
N TRP A 138 6.51 4.19 1.22
CA TRP A 138 6.92 5.62 1.28
C TRP A 138 6.15 6.51 0.30
N ASP A 139 5.63 5.97 -0.80
CA ASP A 139 4.74 6.66 -1.75
C ASP A 139 3.55 7.35 -1.05
N TYR A 140 3.04 6.76 0.02
CA TYR A 140 1.75 7.14 0.63
C TYR A 140 1.89 8.02 1.88
N GLY A 141 3.11 8.28 2.35
CA GLY A 141 3.34 9.01 3.60
C GLY A 141 2.67 10.38 3.64
N PHE A 142 2.72 11.16 2.55
CA PHE A 142 2.03 12.45 2.52
C PHE A 142 0.50 12.31 2.57
N TRP A 143 -0.08 11.23 2.03
CA TRP A 143 -1.53 11.03 2.12
C TRP A 143 -1.92 10.70 3.56
N ILE A 144 -1.17 9.80 4.21
CA ILE A 144 -1.35 9.46 5.63
C ILE A 144 -1.26 10.72 6.52
N GLU A 145 -0.24 11.55 6.29
CA GLU A 145 -0.04 12.80 7.01
C GLU A 145 -1.20 13.78 6.76
N THR A 146 -1.51 14.08 5.49
CA THR A 146 -2.41 15.20 5.15
C THR A 146 -3.90 14.86 5.19
N ILE A 147 -4.27 13.60 4.95
CA ILE A 147 -5.67 13.15 4.96
C ILE A 147 -5.95 12.44 6.29
N GLY A 148 -5.09 11.49 6.67
CA GLY A 148 -5.21 10.72 7.90
C GLY A 148 -4.88 11.50 9.16
N HIS A 149 -4.12 12.60 9.05
CA HIS A 149 -3.63 13.35 10.22
C HIS A 149 -2.92 12.41 11.22
N ARG A 150 -2.10 11.48 10.71
CA ARG A 150 -1.27 10.56 11.49
C ARG A 150 0.19 10.67 11.04
N ILE A 151 1.10 10.14 11.84
CA ILE A 151 2.55 10.25 11.60
C ILE A 151 3.00 9.06 10.75
N PRO A 152 3.34 9.23 9.46
CA PRO A 152 3.82 8.12 8.64
C PRO A 152 5.25 7.73 9.02
N ASN A 153 5.55 6.43 9.07
CA ASN A 153 6.92 5.95 9.29
C ASN A 153 7.84 6.21 8.08
N ALA A 154 7.28 6.20 6.86
CA ALA A 154 7.99 6.45 5.62
C ALA A 154 7.27 7.49 4.75
N ASN A 155 7.99 8.28 3.95
CA ASN A 155 7.39 9.37 3.19
C ASN A 155 8.00 9.63 1.80
N PRO A 156 7.31 10.39 0.92
CA PRO A 156 7.75 10.67 -0.46
C PRO A 156 9.09 11.41 -0.61
N PHE A 157 9.71 11.88 0.48
CA PHE A 157 11.12 12.34 0.45
C PHE A 157 12.12 11.18 0.44
N GLN A 158 11.65 9.94 0.34
CA GLN A 158 12.44 8.71 0.46
C GLN A 158 13.07 8.54 1.85
N GLY A 159 12.42 9.11 2.87
CA GLY A 159 12.75 8.91 4.27
C GLY A 159 11.96 7.74 4.86
N GLY A 160 12.57 6.99 5.78
CA GLY A 160 11.91 5.89 6.49
C GLY A 160 11.72 4.60 5.67
N ILE A 161 12.34 4.51 4.48
CA ILE A 161 12.28 3.30 3.66
C ILE A 161 12.97 2.12 4.37
N GLY A 162 14.10 2.35 5.05
CA GLY A 162 14.90 1.26 5.61
C GLY A 162 15.71 0.54 4.53
N GLY A 163 16.10 -0.70 4.83
CA GLY A 163 16.78 -1.61 3.91
C GLY A 163 18.25 -1.28 3.67
N GLY A 164 18.71 -1.63 2.47
CA GLY A 164 20.11 -1.62 2.08
C GLY A 164 20.90 -2.81 2.62
N GLU A 165 22.20 -2.88 2.30
CA GLU A 165 23.09 -3.96 2.79
C GLU A 165 23.14 -4.06 4.33
N GLU A 166 22.84 -2.97 5.03
CA GLU A 166 22.79 -2.90 6.50
C GLU A 166 21.44 -3.32 7.09
N GLN A 167 20.43 -3.62 6.26
CA GLN A 167 19.09 -4.05 6.70
C GLN A 167 18.48 -3.11 7.75
N ARG A 168 18.54 -1.79 7.50
CA ARG A 168 18.08 -0.79 8.47
C ARG A 168 16.56 -0.85 8.62
N PRO A 169 16.01 -0.80 9.86
CA PRO A 169 14.56 -0.82 10.06
C PRO A 169 13.84 0.27 9.27
N GLY A 170 12.82 -0.12 8.50
CA GLY A 170 11.93 0.78 7.77
C GLY A 170 10.82 0.04 7.04
N ALA A 171 10.16 0.72 6.12
CA ALA A 171 9.08 0.14 5.32
C ALA A 171 9.53 -1.08 4.49
N SER A 172 10.70 -1.06 3.84
CA SER A 172 11.16 -2.18 3.01
C SER A 172 11.31 -3.45 3.85
N THR A 173 12.16 -3.38 4.89
CA THR A 173 12.45 -4.51 5.78
C THR A 173 11.19 -5.01 6.47
N PHE A 174 10.25 -4.12 6.82
CA PHE A 174 8.99 -4.52 7.45
C PHE A 174 8.13 -5.36 6.49
N PHE A 175 7.95 -4.91 5.24
CA PHE A 175 7.05 -5.57 4.29
C PHE A 175 7.68 -6.82 3.63
N THR A 176 9.00 -6.91 3.59
CA THR A 176 9.75 -8.09 3.09
C THR A 176 10.02 -9.14 4.16
N ALA A 177 9.94 -8.79 5.45
CA ALA A 177 10.16 -9.70 6.57
C ALA A 177 9.40 -11.02 6.39
N GLU A 178 10.11 -12.15 6.50
CA GLU A 178 9.56 -13.48 6.27
C GLU A 178 8.94 -14.09 7.53
N SER A 179 9.14 -13.46 8.69
CA SER A 179 8.60 -13.87 9.97
C SER A 179 7.88 -12.72 10.67
N GLU A 180 6.86 -13.06 11.47
CA GLU A 180 6.16 -12.06 12.28
C GLU A 180 7.08 -11.45 13.35
N GLU A 181 8.01 -12.23 13.90
CA GLU A 181 8.97 -11.79 14.93
C GLU A 181 9.88 -10.67 14.40
N GLU A 182 10.48 -10.87 13.23
CA GLU A 182 11.31 -9.85 12.56
C GLU A 182 10.51 -8.56 12.28
N ALA A 183 9.30 -8.70 11.76
CA ALA A 183 8.41 -7.57 11.50
C ALA A 183 8.06 -6.79 12.78
N ASN A 184 7.85 -7.51 13.89
CA ASN A 184 7.54 -6.93 15.19
C ASN A 184 8.73 -6.16 15.76
N GLU A 185 9.96 -6.68 15.64
CA GLU A 185 11.16 -5.94 16.07
C GLU A 185 11.30 -4.61 15.33
N ILE A 186 11.00 -4.59 14.03
CA ILE A 186 10.99 -3.38 13.20
C ILE A 186 9.85 -2.44 13.63
N ALA A 187 8.65 -2.98 13.85
CA ALA A 187 7.48 -2.23 14.31
C ALA A 187 7.75 -1.54 15.65
N ASP A 188 8.29 -2.27 16.62
CA ASP A 188 8.65 -1.78 17.94
C ASP A 188 9.73 -0.69 17.86
N THR A 189 10.79 -0.94 17.06
CA THR A 189 11.89 0.03 16.86
C THR A 189 11.39 1.35 16.29
N LEU A 190 10.38 1.31 15.43
CA LEU A 190 9.84 2.47 14.72
C LEU A 190 8.56 3.03 15.37
N GLY A 191 8.11 2.47 16.50
CA GLY A 191 6.90 2.88 17.20
C GLY A 191 5.63 2.73 16.35
N VAL A 192 5.54 1.70 15.53
CA VAL A 192 4.38 1.43 14.66
C VAL A 192 3.18 1.03 15.51
N LYS A 193 2.01 1.58 15.21
CA LYS A 193 0.73 1.16 15.81
C LYS A 193 -0.30 0.75 14.78
N TYR A 194 -0.24 1.33 13.59
CA TYR A 194 -1.09 0.93 12.47
C TYR A 194 -0.24 0.64 11.24
N VAL A 195 -0.70 -0.31 10.43
CA VAL A 195 -0.10 -0.65 9.14
C VAL A 195 -1.14 -0.44 8.05
N VAL A 196 -0.77 0.26 6.98
CA VAL A 196 -1.62 0.43 5.80
C VAL A 196 -0.95 -0.25 4.62
N SER A 197 -1.62 -1.26 4.08
CA SER A 197 -1.21 -1.97 2.86
C SER A 197 -2.26 -1.75 1.77
N ASP A 198 -1.80 -1.62 0.52
CA ASP A 198 -2.67 -1.58 -0.64
C ASP A 198 -2.29 -2.63 -1.69
N VAL A 199 -3.21 -2.87 -2.63
CA VAL A 199 -3.00 -3.91 -3.62
C VAL A 199 -1.83 -3.60 -4.56
N GLU A 200 -1.46 -2.33 -4.73
CA GLU A 200 -0.26 -1.97 -5.48
C GLU A 200 1.00 -2.44 -4.73
N MET A 201 1.10 -2.22 -3.41
CA MET A 201 2.17 -2.79 -2.58
C MET A 201 2.23 -4.31 -2.70
N ALA A 202 1.08 -4.97 -2.54
CA ALA A 202 1.00 -6.43 -2.59
C ALA A 202 1.41 -6.99 -3.95
N THR A 203 1.15 -6.29 -5.04
CA THR A 203 1.39 -6.83 -6.39
C THR A 203 2.45 -6.04 -7.15
N GLY A 204 2.05 -4.98 -7.84
CA GLY A 204 2.90 -4.26 -8.79
C GLY A 204 4.13 -3.60 -8.18
N LYS A 205 4.10 -3.18 -6.92
CA LYS A 205 5.19 -2.44 -6.24
C LYS A 205 6.07 -3.32 -5.37
N PHE A 206 5.67 -4.55 -5.06
CA PHE A 206 6.45 -5.44 -4.18
C PHE A 206 7.90 -5.58 -4.65
N HIS A 207 8.14 -5.71 -5.97
CA HIS A 207 9.49 -5.79 -6.54
C HIS A 207 10.38 -4.59 -6.17
N ALA A 208 9.80 -3.38 -6.06
CA ALA A 208 10.54 -2.19 -5.68
C ALA A 208 10.81 -2.17 -4.17
N ILE A 209 9.88 -2.68 -3.35
CA ILE A 209 10.07 -2.84 -1.90
C ILE A 209 11.28 -3.75 -1.65
N ALA A 210 11.30 -4.92 -2.30
CA ALA A 210 12.39 -5.88 -2.29
C ALA A 210 13.74 -5.28 -2.77
N GLU A 211 13.73 -4.46 -3.83
CA GLU A 211 14.93 -3.78 -4.33
C GLU A 211 15.51 -2.79 -3.32
N TRP A 212 14.66 -1.97 -2.67
CA TRP A 212 15.11 -1.07 -1.60
C TRP A 212 15.69 -1.82 -0.41
N ASP A 213 15.18 -3.02 -0.16
CA ASP A 213 15.69 -3.93 0.86
C ASP A 213 17.03 -4.58 0.49
N CYS A 214 17.46 -4.45 -0.77
CA CYS A 214 18.58 -5.21 -1.32
C CYS A 214 18.40 -6.74 -1.21
N ASP A 215 17.15 -7.20 -1.17
CA ASP A 215 16.78 -8.61 -1.18
C ASP A 215 15.72 -8.84 -2.26
N THR A 216 16.16 -9.21 -3.45
CA THR A 216 15.27 -9.44 -4.62
C THR A 216 15.11 -10.90 -4.99
N GLY A 217 15.84 -11.79 -4.31
CA GLY A 217 15.93 -13.20 -4.67
C GLY A 217 14.65 -13.95 -4.37
N GLY A 218 14.23 -14.87 -5.25
CA GLY A 218 13.28 -15.92 -4.89
C GLY A 218 11.86 -15.47 -4.54
N TYR A 219 11.46 -14.21 -4.73
CA TYR A 219 10.07 -13.73 -4.53
C TYR A 219 9.13 -14.05 -5.70
N GLY A 220 9.68 -14.34 -6.89
CA GLY A 220 8.90 -14.70 -8.07
C GLY A 220 9.72 -15.52 -9.05
N GLU A 221 9.01 -16.28 -9.88
CA GLU A 221 9.58 -17.17 -10.90
C GLU A 221 8.88 -16.92 -12.24
N TRP A 222 9.61 -17.03 -13.34
CA TRP A 222 9.02 -16.99 -14.68
C TRP A 222 8.62 -18.40 -15.11
N LEU A 223 7.34 -18.63 -15.33
CA LEU A 223 6.78 -19.93 -15.70
C LEU A 223 6.08 -19.89 -17.05
N LEU A 224 6.17 -21.00 -17.79
CA LEU A 224 5.45 -21.17 -19.05
C LEU A 224 4.03 -21.67 -18.78
N ILE A 225 3.05 -20.76 -18.79
CA ILE A 225 1.63 -21.05 -18.55
C ILE A 225 0.84 -20.79 -19.83
N GLY A 226 0.14 -21.80 -20.36
CA GLY A 226 -0.67 -21.65 -21.58
C GLY A 226 0.12 -21.19 -22.81
N GLY A 227 1.42 -21.51 -22.88
CA GLY A 227 2.31 -21.11 -23.97
C GLY A 227 2.84 -19.67 -23.87
N ARG A 228 2.61 -18.98 -22.75
CA ARG A 228 3.16 -17.64 -22.45
C ARG A 228 4.05 -17.71 -21.21
N ASN A 229 5.09 -16.88 -21.20
CA ASN A 229 5.93 -16.74 -20.02
C ASN A 229 5.27 -15.74 -19.09
N GLU A 230 4.75 -16.24 -17.97
CA GLU A 230 4.06 -15.46 -16.95
C GLU A 230 4.95 -15.38 -15.71
N TRP A 231 5.04 -14.20 -15.10
CA TRP A 231 5.71 -14.04 -13.81
C TRP A 231 4.72 -14.43 -12.71
N VAL A 232 5.13 -15.30 -11.80
CA VAL A 232 4.30 -15.72 -10.67
C VAL A 232 5.03 -15.50 -9.35
N PRO A 233 4.33 -15.10 -8.28
CA PRO A 233 4.91 -15.07 -6.94
C PRO A 233 5.30 -16.49 -6.48
N THR A 234 6.31 -16.62 -5.64
CA THR A 234 6.69 -17.88 -4.95
C THR A 234 6.15 -17.90 -3.51
N MET A 235 6.37 -19.00 -2.78
CA MET A 235 6.04 -19.02 -1.34
C MET A 235 6.85 -18.02 -0.52
N ARG A 236 8.06 -17.65 -0.94
CA ARG A 236 8.83 -16.60 -0.26
C ARG A 236 8.06 -15.28 -0.23
N TYR A 237 7.43 -14.92 -1.33
CA TYR A 237 6.54 -13.76 -1.39
C TYR A 237 5.33 -13.93 -0.47
N PHE A 238 4.66 -15.09 -0.49
CA PHE A 238 3.48 -15.30 0.34
C PHE A 238 3.81 -15.33 1.84
N ASN A 239 5.03 -15.72 2.21
CA ASN A 239 5.55 -15.67 3.57
C ASN A 239 5.93 -14.26 4.03
N SER A 240 6.17 -13.32 3.10
CA SER A 240 6.48 -11.93 3.45
C SER A 240 5.32 -11.28 4.20
N MET A 241 5.62 -10.30 5.06
CA MET A 241 4.57 -9.56 5.77
C MET A 241 3.57 -8.88 4.85
N GLU A 242 3.98 -8.36 3.69
CA GLU A 242 3.02 -7.81 2.73
C GLU A 242 2.05 -8.88 2.20
N GLY A 243 2.56 -10.07 1.89
CA GLY A 243 1.73 -11.21 1.51
C GLY A 243 0.76 -11.59 2.64
N ARG A 244 1.28 -11.78 3.86
CA ARG A 244 0.51 -12.17 5.05
C ARG A 244 -0.58 -11.14 5.42
N LEU A 245 -0.27 -9.85 5.34
CA LEU A 245 -1.23 -8.78 5.61
C LEU A 245 -2.25 -8.68 4.48
N HIS A 246 -1.82 -8.48 3.22
CA HIS A 246 -2.74 -8.14 2.15
C HIS A 246 -3.43 -9.36 1.52
N ILE A 247 -2.68 -10.40 1.15
CA ILE A 247 -3.25 -11.55 0.43
C ILE A 247 -4.06 -12.44 1.38
N PHE A 248 -3.60 -12.59 2.62
CA PHE A 248 -4.20 -13.45 3.62
C PHE A 248 -5.00 -12.72 4.71
N ASP A 249 -5.27 -11.41 4.55
CA ASP A 249 -6.04 -10.61 5.50
C ASP A 249 -5.49 -10.60 6.95
N GLY A 250 -4.19 -10.87 7.12
CA GLY A 250 -3.56 -11.03 8.43
C GLY A 250 -3.98 -12.29 9.19
N VAL A 251 -4.63 -13.25 8.53
CA VAL A 251 -4.90 -14.58 9.10
C VAL A 251 -3.58 -15.19 9.58
N SER A 252 -3.59 -15.83 10.75
CA SER A 252 -2.46 -16.41 11.49
C SER A 252 -1.53 -15.44 12.23
N LEU A 253 -1.55 -14.13 11.91
CA LEU A 253 -0.71 -13.16 12.61
C LEU A 253 -1.20 -12.95 14.04
N SER A 254 -0.29 -13.05 15.00
CA SER A 254 -0.53 -12.98 16.44
C SER A 254 -0.79 -11.55 16.93
N HIS A 255 -0.15 -10.57 16.27
CA HIS A 255 -0.06 -9.19 16.73
C HIS A 255 -0.69 -8.18 15.78
N TYR A 256 -1.33 -8.64 14.70
CA TYR A 256 -1.97 -7.78 13.70
C TYR A 256 -3.43 -8.16 13.54
N ARG A 257 -4.31 -7.16 13.65
CA ARG A 257 -5.74 -7.30 13.34
C ARG A 257 -6.17 -6.35 12.25
N LEU A 258 -6.95 -6.82 11.29
CA LEU A 258 -7.59 -5.99 10.27
C LEU A 258 -8.70 -5.17 10.95
N VAL A 259 -8.61 -3.84 10.87
CA VAL A 259 -9.59 -2.93 11.49
C VAL A 259 -10.46 -2.20 10.46
N HIS A 260 -9.99 -2.10 9.21
CA HIS A 260 -10.74 -1.48 8.11
C HIS A 260 -10.24 -1.98 6.75
N GLU A 261 -11.17 -2.15 5.81
CA GLU A 261 -10.84 -2.30 4.39
C GLU A 261 -11.69 -1.35 3.51
N SER A 262 -11.12 -0.93 2.38
CA SER A 262 -11.86 -0.17 1.36
C SER A 262 -12.75 -1.07 0.50
N THR A 263 -13.51 -0.49 -0.42
CA THR A 263 -14.11 -1.28 -1.50
C THR A 263 -13.04 -2.01 -2.30
N ALA A 264 -13.37 -3.20 -2.81
CA ALA A 264 -12.50 -3.93 -3.71
C ALA A 264 -12.28 -3.17 -5.02
N GLY A 265 -11.09 -3.34 -5.59
CA GLY A 265 -10.76 -2.82 -6.92
C GLY A 265 -10.38 -3.96 -7.86
N GLY A 266 -10.64 -3.82 -9.16
CA GLY A 266 -10.14 -4.78 -10.14
C GLY A 266 -8.62 -4.76 -10.15
N SER A 267 -8.00 -5.87 -9.78
CA SER A 267 -6.56 -5.91 -9.48
C SER A 267 -5.91 -7.23 -9.91
N SER A 268 -4.60 -7.33 -9.71
CA SER A 268 -3.85 -8.58 -9.87
C SER A 268 -3.95 -9.53 -8.66
N GLU A 269 -4.57 -9.10 -7.55
CA GLU A 269 -4.70 -9.88 -6.32
C GLU A 269 -5.33 -11.24 -6.57
N ARG A 270 -6.45 -11.28 -7.31
CA ARG A 270 -7.09 -12.55 -7.67
C ARG A 270 -6.15 -13.53 -8.36
N GLY A 271 -5.25 -13.03 -9.22
CA GLY A 271 -4.23 -13.85 -9.90
C GLY A 271 -3.22 -14.43 -8.92
N TYR A 272 -2.79 -13.66 -7.93
CA TYR A 272 -1.88 -14.13 -6.87
C TYR A 272 -2.55 -15.22 -6.02
N LYS A 273 -3.83 -15.05 -5.66
CA LYS A 273 -4.59 -16.05 -4.90
C LYS A 273 -4.76 -17.35 -5.68
N TRP A 274 -5.05 -17.25 -6.97
CA TRP A 274 -5.10 -18.40 -7.87
C TRP A 274 -3.75 -19.13 -7.96
N VAL A 275 -2.64 -18.39 -8.07
CA VAL A 275 -1.29 -18.98 -8.04
C VAL A 275 -1.07 -19.73 -6.73
N TYR A 276 -1.39 -19.12 -5.58
CA TYR A 276 -1.23 -19.74 -4.27
C TYR A 276 -1.97 -21.08 -4.17
N ASN A 277 -3.24 -21.12 -4.59
CA ASN A 277 -4.06 -22.33 -4.56
C ASN A 277 -3.53 -23.44 -5.48
N LEU A 278 -2.90 -23.09 -6.61
CA LEU A 278 -2.39 -24.06 -7.57
C LEU A 278 -0.95 -24.50 -7.35
N GLN A 279 -0.13 -23.69 -6.66
CA GLN A 279 1.28 -23.99 -6.39
C GLN A 279 1.51 -25.39 -5.81
N PRO A 280 0.77 -25.86 -4.79
CA PRO A 280 0.96 -27.21 -4.24
C PRO A 280 0.84 -28.32 -5.29
N THR A 281 0.00 -28.10 -6.31
CA THR A 281 -0.32 -29.11 -7.32
C THR A 281 0.58 -29.00 -8.54
N LEU A 282 0.83 -27.79 -9.00
CA LEU A 282 1.54 -27.53 -10.26
C LEU A 282 3.04 -27.29 -10.07
N TYR A 283 3.45 -26.76 -8.92
CA TYR A 283 4.80 -26.27 -8.65
C TYR A 283 5.21 -26.57 -7.19
N PRO A 284 5.29 -27.84 -6.78
CA PRO A 284 5.53 -28.23 -5.39
C PRO A 284 6.85 -27.67 -4.82
N ASP A 285 7.89 -27.59 -5.65
CA ASP A 285 9.21 -27.03 -5.27
C ASP A 285 9.11 -25.55 -4.82
N LEU A 286 8.14 -24.80 -5.36
CA LEU A 286 7.89 -23.41 -4.95
C LEU A 286 7.15 -23.30 -3.62
N PHE A 287 6.65 -24.41 -3.06
CA PHE A 287 5.79 -24.47 -1.87
C PHE A 287 6.51 -25.08 -0.64
N GLU A 288 7.75 -25.58 -0.79
CA GLU A 288 8.48 -26.33 0.24
C GLU A 288 8.60 -25.60 1.59
N ASN A 289 8.64 -24.27 1.58
CA ASN A 289 8.90 -23.43 2.75
C ASN A 289 7.65 -22.69 3.28
N ARG A 290 6.45 -23.18 2.99
CA ARG A 290 5.23 -22.56 3.49
C ARG A 290 5.15 -22.63 5.01
N HIS A 291 4.78 -21.52 5.66
CA HIS A 291 4.48 -21.52 7.09
C HIS A 291 3.26 -22.40 7.42
N GLN A 292 3.37 -23.19 8.49
CA GLN A 292 2.34 -24.20 8.82
C GLN A 292 0.99 -23.60 9.18
N ASP A 293 1.01 -22.38 9.72
CA ASP A 293 -0.13 -21.60 10.19
C ASP A 293 -0.93 -20.94 9.06
N MET A 294 -0.40 -20.89 7.84
CA MET A 294 -1.11 -20.33 6.70
C MET A 294 -2.34 -21.20 6.30
N PRO A 295 -3.36 -20.63 5.63
CA PRO A 295 -4.51 -21.37 5.10
C PRO A 295 -4.12 -22.30 3.95
N SER A 296 -4.65 -23.53 3.84
CA SER A 296 -4.29 -24.44 2.74
C SER A 296 -4.81 -23.99 1.37
N GLU A 297 -5.87 -23.20 1.36
CA GLU A 297 -6.52 -22.61 0.19
C GLU A 297 -7.14 -21.27 0.62
N ILE A 298 -7.29 -20.34 -0.33
CA ILE A 298 -7.93 -19.05 -0.10
C ILE A 298 -8.94 -18.71 -1.21
N ALA A 299 -9.93 -17.88 -0.89
CA ALA A 299 -10.94 -17.47 -1.87
C ALA A 299 -10.34 -16.59 -2.98
N GLU A 300 -10.49 -17.00 -4.23
CA GLU A 300 -9.98 -16.31 -5.42
C GLU A 300 -10.84 -15.11 -5.84
N SER A 301 -10.90 -14.12 -4.96
CA SER A 301 -11.63 -12.87 -5.17
C SER A 301 -10.77 -11.67 -4.76
N ASP A 302 -10.98 -10.56 -5.46
CA ASP A 302 -10.45 -9.26 -5.05
C ASP A 302 -11.09 -8.85 -3.71
N THR A 303 -10.27 -8.33 -2.81
CA THR A 303 -10.67 -7.79 -1.51
C THR A 303 -10.39 -6.28 -1.47
N GLY A 304 -10.56 -5.64 -0.31
CA GLY A 304 -10.38 -4.19 -0.20
C GLY A 304 -9.03 -3.72 -0.76
N TYR A 305 -9.09 -2.76 -1.68
CA TYR A 305 -7.90 -2.21 -2.34
C TYR A 305 -6.89 -1.63 -1.34
N VAL A 306 -7.37 -1.00 -0.26
CA VAL A 306 -6.58 -0.55 0.90
C VAL A 306 -7.07 -1.28 2.14
N LYS A 307 -6.13 -1.75 2.96
CA LYS A 307 -6.39 -2.41 4.25
C LYS A 307 -5.60 -1.74 5.35
N ILE A 308 -6.23 -1.55 6.49
CA ILE A 308 -5.62 -0.97 7.69
C ILE A 308 -5.61 -2.03 8.78
N PHE A 309 -4.43 -2.30 9.31
CA PHE A 309 -4.21 -3.20 10.43
C PHE A 309 -3.77 -2.41 11.64
N GLU A 310 -4.14 -2.89 12.82
CA GLU A 310 -3.59 -2.41 14.09
C GLU A 310 -2.58 -3.43 14.62
N TYR A 311 -1.41 -2.93 15.03
CA TYR A 311 -0.41 -3.67 15.76
C TYR A 311 -0.73 -3.65 17.26
N VAL A 312 -0.90 -4.84 17.84
CA VAL A 312 -1.36 -5.04 19.22
C VAL A 312 -0.55 -6.10 19.95
N PRO A 313 -0.36 -5.99 21.28
CA PRO A 313 0.23 -7.07 22.06
C PRO A 313 -0.54 -8.38 21.96
N GLY A 314 -1.87 -8.32 21.92
CA GLY A 314 -2.74 -9.49 21.80
C GLY A 314 -2.90 -10.25 23.13
N ALA A 315 -4.12 -10.69 23.43
CA ALA A 315 -4.39 -11.41 24.68
C ALA A 315 -3.82 -12.84 24.61
N LYS A 316 -3.13 -13.28 25.66
CA LYS A 316 -2.49 -14.59 25.72
C LYS A 316 -3.47 -15.63 26.23
N ILE A 317 -3.97 -16.49 25.35
CA ILE A 317 -4.84 -17.60 25.71
C ILE A 317 -3.99 -18.82 26.04
N THR A 318 -4.03 -19.26 27.30
CA THR A 318 -3.22 -20.37 27.82
C THR A 318 -4.10 -21.49 28.32
N GLY A 319 -3.71 -22.74 28.07
CA GLY A 319 -4.45 -23.90 28.57
C GLY A 319 -3.63 -25.18 28.50
N THR A 320 -4.28 -26.30 28.81
CA THR A 320 -3.68 -27.64 28.72
C THR A 320 -4.41 -28.50 27.71
N THR A 321 -3.68 -29.39 27.03
CA THR A 321 -4.18 -30.41 26.10
C THR A 321 -3.26 -31.63 26.13
N LEU A 322 -3.48 -32.62 25.25
CA LEU A 322 -2.57 -33.74 25.09
C LEU A 322 -1.16 -33.24 24.70
N PRO A 323 -0.09 -33.81 25.30
CA PRO A 323 1.29 -33.46 24.95
C PRO A 323 1.57 -33.55 23.44
N ASN A 324 2.25 -32.54 22.90
CA ASN A 324 2.61 -32.44 21.48
C ASN A 324 1.41 -32.45 20.51
N SER A 325 0.19 -32.18 20.99
CA SER A 325 -0.98 -31.99 20.14
C SER A 325 -1.16 -30.53 19.72
N THR A 326 -1.87 -30.30 18.62
CA THR A 326 -2.18 -28.95 18.13
C THR A 326 -3.38 -28.36 18.87
N ALA A 327 -3.25 -27.11 19.31
CA ALA A 327 -4.35 -26.24 19.72
C ALA A 327 -4.61 -25.21 18.61
N THR A 328 -5.88 -24.96 18.31
CA THR A 328 -6.32 -24.04 17.26
C THR A 328 -7.22 -22.97 17.86
N LEU A 329 -6.91 -21.71 17.62
CA LEU A 329 -7.77 -20.56 17.89
C LEU A 329 -8.46 -20.17 16.59
N SER A 330 -9.79 -20.03 16.58
CA SER A 330 -10.51 -19.50 15.43
C SER A 330 -11.57 -18.47 15.81
N ILE A 331 -11.85 -17.52 14.92
CA ILE A 331 -12.92 -16.53 15.09
C ILE A 331 -13.41 -16.02 13.73
N PRO A 332 -14.73 -15.91 13.51
CA PRO A 332 -15.26 -15.34 12.29
C PRO A 332 -15.17 -13.81 12.32
N ILE A 333 -14.57 -13.23 11.28
CA ILE A 333 -14.42 -11.79 11.11
C ILE A 333 -15.42 -11.28 10.07
N LEU A 334 -16.12 -10.19 10.40
CA LEU A 334 -16.95 -9.42 9.49
C LEU A 334 -16.29 -8.07 9.24
N THR A 335 -15.98 -7.79 7.97
CA THR A 335 -15.40 -6.52 7.55
C THR A 335 -16.45 -5.42 7.44
N ASN A 336 -16.00 -4.17 7.46
CA ASN A 336 -16.82 -3.00 7.16
C ASN A 336 -17.39 -2.96 5.72
N GLN A 337 -16.95 -3.86 4.83
CA GLN A 337 -17.52 -4.04 3.49
C GLN A 337 -18.56 -5.19 3.41
N GLY A 338 -18.86 -5.84 4.53
CA GLY A 338 -19.78 -6.98 4.58
C GLY A 338 -19.17 -8.31 4.11
N ARG A 339 -17.86 -8.34 3.81
CA ARG A 339 -17.11 -9.56 3.53
C ARG A 339 -16.80 -10.29 4.84
N THR A 340 -16.86 -11.62 4.82
CA THR A 340 -16.49 -12.46 5.95
C THR A 340 -15.28 -13.33 5.64
N PHE A 341 -14.47 -13.62 6.66
CA PHE A 341 -13.40 -14.61 6.61
C PHE A 341 -13.19 -15.20 8.01
N GLU A 342 -12.55 -16.36 8.09
CA GLU A 342 -12.18 -16.98 9.37
C GLU A 342 -10.73 -16.62 9.71
N TYR A 343 -10.50 -15.98 10.86
CA TYR A 343 -9.17 -15.87 11.42
C TYR A 343 -8.84 -17.16 12.16
N VAL A 344 -7.69 -17.76 11.87
CA VAL A 344 -7.22 -19.00 12.49
C VAL A 344 -5.75 -18.85 12.88
N GLN A 345 -5.41 -19.32 14.07
CA GLN A 345 -4.04 -19.48 14.56
C GLN A 345 -3.87 -20.88 15.14
N THR A 346 -2.67 -21.47 15.03
CA THR A 346 -2.37 -22.77 15.62
C THR A 346 -1.10 -22.71 16.45
N ALA A 347 -1.04 -23.55 17.48
CA ALA A 347 0.15 -23.74 18.32
C ALA A 347 0.29 -25.22 18.69
N THR A 348 1.52 -25.73 18.71
CA THR A 348 1.80 -27.07 19.22
C THR A 348 2.00 -27.00 20.73
N ALA A 349 1.25 -27.81 21.47
CA ALA A 349 1.40 -27.92 22.92
C ALA A 349 2.77 -28.52 23.29
N SER A 350 3.35 -28.03 24.38
CA SER A 350 4.62 -28.53 24.91
C SER A 350 4.50 -29.97 25.44
N PRO A 351 5.62 -30.65 25.76
CA PRO A 351 5.60 -32.02 26.26
C PRO A 351 4.85 -32.24 27.58
N ASP A 352 4.61 -31.17 28.35
CA ASP A 352 3.78 -31.16 29.56
C ASP A 352 2.28 -30.90 29.26
N GLY A 353 1.93 -30.68 27.99
CA GLY A 353 0.56 -30.43 27.53
C GLY A 353 0.14 -28.96 27.53
N THR A 354 1.02 -28.02 27.88
CA THR A 354 0.69 -26.58 27.91
C THR A 354 0.69 -25.99 26.50
N PHE A 355 -0.27 -25.12 26.17
CA PHE A 355 -0.24 -24.33 24.93
C PHE A 355 -0.43 -22.85 25.21
N THR A 356 -0.01 -22.00 24.27
CA THR A 356 -0.25 -20.56 24.29
C THR A 356 -0.59 -20.09 22.88
N LEU A 357 -1.70 -19.38 22.76
CA LEU A 357 -2.19 -18.72 21.55
C LEU A 357 -2.33 -17.23 21.86
N ILE A 358 -2.25 -16.37 20.83
CA ILE A 358 -2.35 -14.92 20.99
C ILE A 358 -3.56 -14.44 20.19
N ALA A 359 -4.50 -13.79 20.86
CA ALA A 359 -5.73 -13.26 20.28
C ALA A 359 -5.56 -11.75 20.00
N PRO A 360 -5.42 -11.33 18.72
CA PRO A 360 -5.32 -9.91 18.38
C PRO A 360 -6.68 -9.21 18.28
N TYR A 361 -7.79 -9.93 18.11
CA TYR A 361 -9.12 -9.33 18.03
C TYR A 361 -9.80 -9.33 19.40
N SER A 362 -10.57 -8.28 19.68
CA SER A 362 -11.49 -8.23 20.82
C SER A 362 -12.86 -8.78 20.42
N THR A 363 -13.53 -9.44 21.35
CA THR A 363 -14.93 -9.88 21.22
C THR A 363 -15.92 -8.90 21.83
N ASP A 364 -15.45 -7.76 22.32
CA ASP A 364 -16.32 -6.69 22.84
C ASP A 364 -17.23 -6.16 21.72
N GLU A 365 -18.46 -5.79 22.08
CA GLU A 365 -19.37 -5.17 21.13
C GLU A 365 -18.87 -3.77 20.73
N PRO A 366 -19.02 -3.38 19.45
CA PRO A 366 -18.68 -2.03 19.02
C PRO A 366 -19.62 -1.02 19.69
N PRO A 367 -19.25 0.27 19.72
CA PRO A 367 -20.16 1.34 20.09
C PRO A 367 -21.50 1.20 19.34
N GLU A 368 -22.61 1.49 20.03
CA GLU A 368 -23.96 1.32 19.48
C GLU A 368 -24.10 2.06 18.14
N GLY A 369 -24.51 1.34 17.10
CA GLY A 369 -24.68 1.87 15.74
C GLY A 369 -23.43 1.83 14.85
N ALA A 370 -22.25 1.48 15.38
CA ALA A 370 -21.00 1.54 14.64
C ALA A 370 -20.56 0.21 14.00
N ARG A 371 -21.35 -0.87 14.14
CA ARG A 371 -20.96 -2.24 13.70
C ARG A 371 -20.52 -2.36 12.24
N PHE A 372 -21.04 -1.52 11.35
CA PHE A 372 -20.70 -1.53 9.92
C PHE A 372 -19.59 -0.55 9.54
N GLU A 373 -19.06 0.19 10.52
CA GLU A 373 -17.96 1.14 10.32
C GLU A 373 -16.60 0.50 10.62
N TYR A 374 -16.57 -0.70 11.21
CA TYR A 374 -15.36 -1.39 11.66
C TYR A 374 -15.30 -2.81 11.09
N THR A 375 -14.09 -3.31 10.89
CA THR A 375 -13.84 -4.75 10.76
C THR A 375 -13.67 -5.34 12.15
N MET A 376 -14.51 -6.31 12.49
CA MET A 376 -14.58 -6.88 13.84
C MET A 376 -15.10 -8.32 13.82
N PRO A 377 -14.89 -9.09 14.90
CA PRO A 377 -15.51 -10.39 15.04
C PRO A 377 -17.04 -10.36 15.00
N SER A 378 -17.64 -11.40 14.41
CA SER A 378 -19.08 -11.62 14.44
C SER A 378 -19.55 -12.59 15.52
N ASP A 379 -18.63 -13.27 16.19
CA ASP A 379 -18.87 -14.26 17.25
C ASP A 379 -17.67 -14.30 18.24
N MET A 380 -17.74 -15.16 19.26
CA MET A 380 -16.64 -15.45 20.19
C MET A 380 -15.52 -16.25 19.52
N TYR A 381 -14.33 -16.24 20.13
CA TYR A 381 -13.29 -17.19 19.77
C TYR A 381 -13.72 -18.62 20.07
N THR A 382 -13.30 -19.56 19.23
CA THR A 382 -13.35 -20.99 19.52
C THR A 382 -11.92 -21.51 19.66
N VAL A 383 -11.60 -22.06 20.83
CA VAL A 383 -10.35 -22.80 21.02
C VAL A 383 -10.65 -24.28 20.88
N THR A 384 -10.00 -24.93 19.91
CA THR A 384 -10.12 -26.36 19.64
C THR A 384 -8.82 -27.05 20.00
N THR A 385 -8.91 -28.10 20.81
CA THR A 385 -7.79 -28.93 21.24
C THR A 385 -8.11 -30.40 21.01
N ALA A 386 -7.14 -31.29 21.27
CA ALA A 386 -7.38 -32.73 21.22
C ALA A 386 -8.41 -33.22 22.27
N MET A 387 -8.72 -32.40 23.28
CA MET A 387 -9.67 -32.74 24.34
C MET A 387 -11.09 -32.21 24.09
N GLY A 388 -11.26 -31.27 23.15
CA GLY A 388 -12.55 -30.66 22.83
C GLY A 388 -12.42 -29.22 22.34
N SER A 389 -13.58 -28.61 22.07
CA SER A 389 -13.70 -27.21 21.63
C SER A 389 -14.51 -26.41 22.64
N TYR A 390 -14.09 -25.19 22.93
CA TYR A 390 -14.80 -24.29 23.85
C TYR A 390 -14.75 -22.83 23.40
N PRO A 391 -15.80 -22.04 23.69
CA PRO A 391 -15.83 -20.63 23.37
C PRO A 391 -15.01 -19.82 24.38
N VAL A 392 -14.37 -18.76 23.91
CA VAL A 392 -13.56 -17.83 24.72
C VAL A 392 -13.95 -16.40 24.37
N SER A 393 -14.24 -15.60 25.39
CA SER A 393 -14.41 -14.15 25.26
C SER A 393 -13.08 -13.46 25.59
N VAL A 394 -12.72 -12.44 24.81
CA VAL A 394 -11.49 -11.67 24.94
C VAL A 394 -11.85 -10.19 24.90
N SER A 395 -11.59 -9.46 25.97
CA SER A 395 -11.90 -8.02 26.02
C SER A 395 -10.85 -7.18 25.29
N GLU A 396 -11.21 -5.97 24.87
CA GLU A 396 -10.30 -5.02 24.25
C GLU A 396 -9.17 -4.62 25.22
N ALA A 397 -9.49 -4.51 26.50
CA ALA A 397 -8.49 -4.25 27.54
C ALA A 397 -7.45 -5.38 27.63
N ASP A 398 -7.87 -6.65 27.46
CA ASP A 398 -6.95 -7.79 27.47
C ASP A 398 -6.05 -7.81 26.24
N VAL A 399 -6.59 -7.46 25.06
CA VAL A 399 -5.82 -7.35 23.81
C VAL A 399 -4.75 -6.26 23.92
N LEU A 400 -5.14 -5.06 24.37
CA LEU A 400 -4.25 -3.91 24.44
C LEU A 400 -3.20 -4.04 25.55
N ALA A 401 -3.50 -4.74 26.65
CA ALA A 401 -2.55 -4.98 27.74
C ALA A 401 -1.72 -6.27 27.57
N GLY A 402 -2.12 -7.17 26.67
CA GLY A 402 -1.50 -8.49 26.51
C GLY A 402 -1.74 -9.41 27.70
N ASN A 403 -2.91 -9.31 28.32
CA ASN A 403 -3.26 -10.07 29.53
C ASN A 403 -3.38 -11.57 29.24
N VAL A 404 -3.22 -12.38 30.28
CA VAL A 404 -3.35 -13.84 30.19
C VAL A 404 -4.78 -14.27 30.51
N ILE A 405 -5.38 -15.05 29.61
CA ILE A 405 -6.68 -15.70 29.77
C ILE A 405 -6.44 -17.21 29.85
N THR A 406 -6.79 -17.82 30.98
CA THR A 406 -6.64 -19.27 31.17
C THR A 406 -7.92 -20.00 30.78
N VAL A 407 -7.77 -21.01 29.94
CA VAL A 407 -8.85 -21.89 29.49
C VAL A 407 -8.61 -23.30 30.03
N GLN A 408 -9.68 -23.96 30.50
CA GLN A 408 -9.62 -25.27 31.16
C GLN A 408 -9.98 -26.42 30.25
#